data_AF-A0A2V5XMM0-F1
#
_entry.id   AF-A0A2V5XMM0-F1
#
_cell.length_a   1.000
_cell.length_b   1.000
_cell.length_c   1.000
_cell.angle_alpha   90.00
_cell.angle_beta   90.00
_cell.angle_gamma   90.00
#
_symmetry.space_group_name_H-M   'P 1'
#
loop_
_entity.id
_entity.type
_entity.pdbx_description
1 polymer ?
#
loop_
_entity_poly.entity_id
_entity_poly.type
_entity_poly.pdbx_seq_one_letter_code
_entity_poly.pdbx_strand_id
1 'polypeptide(L)'
;MKQQRPNLRLFVLIGFCGLVLLAPVELMRAEETPVPSGTPAAKGAAEHPSVRAVGVHKWDEEQRAANVIYAQRGDEIWVDIINFKDWVDSLGDKKPQNHEVKDLILYLDHFPLLGVSPIYSYDKTEWTGKVPPVEYIRTTVGFSLVRNDSSKPGWSHLLNQPVLNRKVIVSVGFPNGEEIDSWVNPKQVTEKDQQFYLTIIPKFRTAFGLIVILGALIAFLALARHTHIIRDAAAPRRPDGQRPYSLARGQMAFWF
;
A
#
# COMPACT_ATOMS: atom_id res chain seq x y z
N MET A 1 -60.93 25.04 17.53
CA MET A 1 -60.74 25.02 16.07
C MET A 1 -59.62 25.98 15.66
N LYS A 2 -58.42 25.46 15.37
CA LYS A 2 -57.56 25.83 14.23
C LYS A 2 -56.26 25.03 14.35
N GLN A 3 -56.12 24.07 13.45
CA GLN A 3 -54.92 23.28 13.20
C GLN A 3 -53.78 24.20 12.73
N GLN A 4 -52.56 23.91 13.17
CA GLN A 4 -51.37 24.12 12.35
C GLN A 4 -50.25 23.18 12.81
N ARG A 5 -50.00 22.14 12.01
CA ARG A 5 -48.76 21.35 12.04
C ARG A 5 -47.71 22.09 11.22
N PRO A 6 -46.42 21.90 11.54
CA PRO A 6 -45.40 21.85 10.50
C PRO A 6 -44.76 20.47 10.43
N ASN A 7 -44.84 19.89 9.23
CA ASN A 7 -43.98 18.83 8.75
C ASN A 7 -42.54 19.38 8.61
N LEU A 8 -41.52 18.63 9.02
CA LEU A 8 -40.27 18.61 8.26
C LEU A 8 -39.58 17.25 8.37
N ARG A 9 -39.38 16.70 7.17
CA ARG A 9 -38.92 15.37 6.83
C ARG A 9 -37.49 15.11 7.32
N LEU A 10 -37.33 14.06 8.12
CA LEU A 10 -36.04 13.44 8.39
C LEU A 10 -35.82 12.37 7.29
N PHE A 11 -35.02 12.68 6.28
CA PHE A 11 -34.52 11.67 5.33
C PHE A 11 -33.33 10.97 5.97
N VAL A 12 -33.56 9.76 6.49
CA VAL A 12 -32.51 8.78 6.76
C VAL A 12 -32.59 7.75 5.64
N LEU A 13 -31.59 7.73 4.77
CA LEU A 13 -31.44 6.72 3.72
C LEU A 13 -29.97 6.27 3.73
N ILE A 14 -29.69 5.28 4.58
CA ILE A 14 -28.50 4.44 4.48
C ILE A 14 -29.05 3.06 4.12
N GLY A 15 -28.97 2.71 2.84
CA GLY A 15 -29.33 1.40 2.30
C GLY A 15 -28.20 0.91 1.42
N PHE A 16 -27.24 0.22 2.04
CA PHE A 16 -26.19 -0.57 1.39
C PHE A 16 -26.70 -2.03 1.32
N CYS A 17 -26.95 -2.53 0.11
CA CYS A 17 -27.05 -3.94 -0.28
C CYS A 17 -26.89 -3.94 -1.81
N GLY A 18 -25.79 -4.36 -2.41
CA GLY A 18 -25.31 -5.74 -2.37
C GLY A 18 -25.78 -6.46 -3.65
N LEU A 19 -25.38 -5.97 -4.82
CA LEU A 19 -25.69 -6.62 -6.11
C LEU A 19 -24.48 -7.48 -6.51
N VAL A 20 -24.57 -8.78 -6.19
CA VAL A 20 -23.65 -9.82 -6.65
C VAL A 20 -24.09 -10.23 -8.06
N LEU A 21 -23.30 -9.89 -9.08
CA LEU A 21 -23.46 -10.40 -10.44
C LEU A 21 -22.62 -11.68 -10.56
N LEU A 22 -23.31 -12.83 -10.56
CA LEU A 22 -22.79 -14.11 -11.02
C LEU A 22 -22.87 -14.13 -12.56
N ALA A 23 -21.73 -14.30 -13.21
CA ALA A 23 -21.65 -14.64 -14.63
C ALA A 23 -20.98 -16.03 -14.75
N PRO A 24 -21.62 -17.02 -15.38
CA PRO A 24 -20.93 -18.23 -15.82
C PRO A 24 -20.23 -17.94 -17.15
N VAL A 25 -18.90 -18.05 -17.17
CA VAL A 25 -18.15 -18.16 -18.43
C VAL A 25 -18.09 -19.65 -18.78
N GLU A 26 -18.88 -20.04 -19.77
CA GLU A 26 -18.69 -21.30 -20.47
C GLU A 26 -17.32 -21.32 -21.14
N LEU A 27 -16.48 -22.25 -20.68
CA LEU A 27 -15.18 -22.53 -21.22
C LEU A 27 -15.35 -23.36 -22.50
N MET A 28 -15.17 -22.73 -23.66
CA MET A 28 -15.02 -23.45 -24.93
C MET A 28 -13.77 -24.33 -24.87
N ARG A 29 -14.02 -25.64 -24.90
CA ARG A 29 -13.03 -26.70 -25.05
C ARG A 29 -12.59 -26.74 -26.51
N ALA A 30 -11.39 -26.23 -26.80
CA ALA A 30 -10.71 -26.49 -28.05
C ALA A 30 -9.87 -27.77 -27.90
N GLU A 31 -10.05 -28.66 -28.86
CA GLU A 31 -9.42 -29.96 -29.03
C GLU A 31 -7.95 -29.79 -29.41
N GLU A 32 -7.02 -30.21 -28.54
CA GLU A 32 -5.60 -30.27 -28.86
C GLU A 32 -5.30 -31.55 -29.63
N THR A 33 -4.76 -31.40 -30.84
CA THR A 33 -4.19 -32.48 -31.65
C THR A 33 -2.81 -32.88 -31.12
N PRO A 34 -2.48 -34.19 -31.07
CA PRO A 34 -1.17 -34.64 -30.61
C PRO A 34 -0.17 -34.67 -31.78
N VAL A 35 1.00 -34.05 -31.60
CA VAL A 35 2.17 -34.22 -32.49
C VAL A 35 3.46 -34.12 -31.65
N PRO A 36 4.59 -34.69 -32.08
CA PRO A 36 5.18 -35.85 -31.42
C PRO A 36 6.54 -35.56 -30.76
N SER A 37 6.95 -36.54 -29.95
CA SER A 37 8.28 -36.81 -29.41
C SER A 37 9.50 -36.23 -30.15
N GLY A 38 10.40 -35.65 -29.34
CA GLY A 38 11.83 -36.02 -29.38
C GLY A 38 12.80 -34.93 -29.81
N THR A 39 13.37 -34.17 -28.87
CA THR A 39 14.76 -33.66 -28.92
C THR A 39 15.22 -33.22 -27.51
N PRO A 40 16.54 -33.12 -27.23
CA PRO A 40 17.22 -33.78 -26.13
C PRO A 40 17.19 -32.95 -24.84
N ALA A 41 17.43 -33.63 -23.72
CA ALA A 41 17.57 -33.05 -22.39
C ALA A 41 18.44 -31.79 -22.38
N ALA A 42 17.79 -30.63 -22.27
CA ALA A 42 18.43 -29.40 -21.86
C ALA A 42 18.92 -29.61 -20.42
N LYS A 43 20.23 -29.62 -20.23
CA LYS A 43 20.87 -29.43 -18.91
C LYS A 43 20.19 -28.22 -18.25
N GLY A 44 19.49 -28.45 -17.15
CA GLY A 44 18.76 -27.42 -16.43
C GLY A 44 19.68 -26.26 -16.09
N ALA A 45 19.44 -25.10 -16.69
CA ALA A 45 20.10 -23.87 -16.29
C ALA A 45 19.64 -23.56 -14.86
N ALA A 46 20.59 -23.37 -13.95
CA ALA A 46 20.30 -22.89 -12.60
C ALA A 46 19.53 -21.55 -12.72
N GLU A 47 18.44 -21.41 -11.96
CA GLU A 47 17.59 -20.23 -12.00
C GLU A 47 18.40 -19.00 -11.51
N HIS A 48 18.31 -17.88 -12.23
CA HIS A 48 19.05 -16.66 -11.91
C HIS A 48 18.57 -16.10 -10.56
N PRO A 49 19.49 -15.68 -9.67
CA PRO A 49 19.09 -15.19 -8.37
C PRO A 49 18.32 -13.87 -8.52
N SER A 50 17.23 -13.76 -7.78
CA SER A 50 16.28 -12.67 -7.97
C SER A 50 15.24 -12.60 -6.85
N VAL A 51 14.61 -11.44 -6.68
CA VAL A 51 13.41 -11.28 -5.87
C VAL A 51 12.21 -11.79 -6.67
N ARG A 52 11.55 -12.84 -6.17
CA ARG A 52 10.48 -13.54 -6.89
C ARG A 52 9.09 -13.18 -6.42
N ALA A 53 8.93 -13.01 -5.12
CA ALA A 53 7.64 -12.69 -4.54
C ALA A 53 7.78 -11.75 -3.35
N VAL A 54 6.72 -11.00 -3.11
CA VAL A 54 6.52 -10.15 -1.95
C VAL A 54 5.16 -10.52 -1.37
N GLY A 55 4.97 -10.29 -0.09
CA GLY A 55 3.63 -10.22 0.48
C GLY A 55 3.59 -9.31 1.68
N VAL A 56 2.43 -9.24 2.32
CA VAL A 56 2.19 -8.39 3.48
C VAL A 56 1.74 -9.27 4.63
N HIS A 57 2.37 -9.08 5.78
CA HIS A 57 1.95 -9.67 7.04
C HIS A 57 1.05 -8.67 7.76
N LYS A 58 -0.25 -8.99 7.87
CA LYS A 58 -1.19 -8.27 8.73
C LYS A 58 -1.47 -9.14 9.94
N TRP A 59 -1.75 -8.52 11.08
CA TRP A 59 -1.96 -9.21 12.37
C TRP A 59 -2.98 -10.37 12.36
N ASP A 60 -3.86 -10.44 11.36
CA ASP A 60 -4.89 -11.49 11.24
C ASP A 60 -4.85 -12.23 9.89
N GLU A 61 -4.03 -11.78 8.92
CA GLU A 61 -3.99 -12.36 7.58
C GLU A 61 -2.60 -12.27 6.97
N GLU A 62 -2.10 -13.41 6.49
CA GLU A 62 -0.89 -13.48 5.70
C GLU A 62 -1.24 -13.61 4.22
N GLN A 63 -0.99 -12.55 3.45
CA GLN A 63 -1.24 -12.56 2.01
C GLN A 63 0.03 -12.99 1.27
N ARG A 64 0.19 -14.30 1.13
CA ARG A 64 1.25 -14.94 0.32
C ARG A 64 0.71 -15.27 -1.08
N ALA A 65 1.50 -15.01 -2.12
CA ALA A 65 1.20 -15.39 -3.51
C ALA A 65 -0.03 -14.73 -4.18
N ALA A 66 -0.55 -13.62 -3.64
CA ALA A 66 -1.55 -12.83 -4.37
C ALA A 66 -0.88 -12.11 -5.55
N ASN A 67 -1.51 -12.13 -6.73
CA ASN A 67 -1.03 -11.39 -7.91
C ASN A 67 -0.99 -9.87 -7.68
N VAL A 68 -1.81 -9.36 -6.76
CA VAL A 68 -1.86 -7.94 -6.39
C VAL A 68 -1.83 -7.82 -4.88
N ILE A 69 -0.87 -7.03 -4.38
CA ILE A 69 -0.66 -6.82 -2.95
C ILE A 69 -0.71 -5.34 -2.63
N TYR A 70 -1.32 -5.00 -1.49
CA TYR A 70 -1.39 -3.65 -0.97
C TYR A 70 -0.73 -3.59 0.40
N ALA A 71 0.28 -2.72 0.53
CA ALA A 71 0.95 -2.42 1.79
C ALA A 71 0.85 -0.91 2.09
N GLN A 72 0.74 -0.54 3.35
CA GLN A 72 0.81 0.87 3.78
C GLN A 72 2.03 1.07 4.70
N ARG A 73 2.37 2.33 4.95
CA ARG A 73 3.39 2.66 5.95
C ARG A 73 2.99 2.11 7.32
N GLY A 74 3.91 1.42 7.97
CA GLY A 74 3.73 0.74 9.24
C GLY A 74 3.36 -0.74 9.12
N ASP A 75 3.02 -1.23 7.92
CA ASP A 75 2.83 -2.66 7.68
C ASP A 75 4.19 -3.38 7.62
N GLU A 76 4.15 -4.68 7.87
CA GLU A 76 5.28 -5.58 7.66
C GLU A 76 5.12 -6.30 6.31
N ILE A 77 6.20 -6.35 5.55
CA ILE A 77 6.26 -7.08 4.30
C ILE A 77 7.30 -8.18 4.39
N TRP A 78 7.16 -9.20 3.58
CA TRP A 78 8.13 -10.27 3.46
C TRP A 78 8.49 -10.41 1.99
N VAL A 79 9.75 -10.74 1.72
CA VAL A 79 10.33 -10.80 0.38
C VAL A 79 11.00 -12.15 0.20
N ASP A 80 10.62 -12.88 -0.84
CA ASP A 80 11.20 -14.15 -1.22
C ASP A 80 12.30 -13.94 -2.26
N ILE A 81 13.53 -14.28 -1.87
CA ILE A 81 14.73 -14.21 -2.68
C ILE A 81 15.12 -15.63 -3.10
N ILE A 82 15.37 -15.82 -4.40
CA ILE A 82 15.84 -17.09 -4.95
C ILE A 82 17.36 -17.05 -5.03
N ASN A 83 18.01 -18.13 -4.57
CA ASN A 83 19.45 -18.35 -4.71
C ASN A 83 20.29 -17.18 -4.16
N PHE A 84 19.94 -16.68 -2.96
CA PHE A 84 20.59 -15.54 -2.33
C PHE A 84 22.12 -15.68 -2.24
N LYS A 85 22.61 -16.86 -1.86
CA LYS A 85 24.06 -17.13 -1.74
C LYS A 85 24.77 -16.98 -3.07
N ASP A 86 24.19 -17.51 -4.14
CA ASP A 86 24.75 -17.42 -5.49
C ASP A 86 24.83 -15.96 -5.96
N TRP A 87 23.83 -15.13 -5.61
CA TRP A 87 23.91 -13.69 -5.86
C TRP A 87 25.04 -13.02 -5.09
N VAL A 88 25.16 -13.27 -3.78
CA VAL A 88 26.23 -12.70 -2.97
C VAL A 88 27.61 -13.07 -3.51
N ASP A 89 27.78 -14.32 -3.97
CA ASP A 89 29.03 -14.80 -4.55
C ASP A 89 29.30 -14.18 -5.93
N SER A 90 28.24 -13.90 -6.72
CA SER A 90 28.35 -13.22 -8.02
C SER A 90 28.84 -11.77 -7.93
N LEU A 91 28.73 -11.13 -6.75
CA LEU A 91 29.19 -9.75 -6.55
C LEU A 91 30.72 -9.62 -6.60
N GLY A 92 31.48 -10.70 -6.35
CA GLY A 92 32.94 -10.70 -6.39
C GLY A 92 33.54 -9.56 -5.54
N ASP A 93 34.32 -8.69 -6.16
CA ASP A 93 35.00 -7.55 -5.50
C ASP A 93 34.04 -6.44 -5.02
N LYS A 94 32.80 -6.43 -5.49
CA LYS A 94 31.76 -5.46 -5.05
C LYS A 94 31.08 -5.88 -3.74
N LYS A 95 31.38 -7.08 -3.26
CA LYS A 95 30.80 -7.64 -2.04
C LYS A 95 31.16 -6.76 -0.84
N PRO A 96 30.16 -6.26 -0.10
CA PRO A 96 30.42 -5.46 1.10
C PRO A 96 31.07 -6.32 2.19
N GLN A 97 31.76 -5.66 3.12
CA GLN A 97 32.37 -6.32 4.28
C GLN A 97 31.33 -7.13 5.08
N ASN A 98 30.15 -6.53 5.29
CA ASN A 98 28.97 -7.16 5.87
C ASN A 98 28.01 -7.55 4.75
N HIS A 99 27.85 -8.85 4.52
CA HIS A 99 27.13 -9.41 3.37
C HIS A 99 26.15 -10.53 3.77
N GLU A 100 25.75 -10.55 5.04
CA GLU A 100 24.76 -11.52 5.52
C GLU A 100 23.34 -11.01 5.24
N VAL A 101 22.35 -11.91 5.36
CA VAL A 101 20.93 -11.57 5.17
C VAL A 101 20.50 -10.40 6.06
N LYS A 102 21.00 -10.34 7.30
CA LYS A 102 20.69 -9.27 8.28
C LYS A 102 21.19 -7.88 7.85
N ASP A 103 22.16 -7.82 6.94
CA ASP A 103 22.78 -6.58 6.48
C ASP A 103 22.06 -6.02 5.24
N LEU A 104 21.05 -6.73 4.75
CA LEU A 104 20.22 -6.29 3.65
C LEU A 104 19.36 -5.09 4.06
N ILE A 105 19.00 -4.30 3.06
CA ILE A 105 18.04 -3.21 3.19
C ILE A 105 17.00 -3.33 2.09
N LEU A 106 15.83 -2.77 2.37
CA LEU A 106 14.72 -2.74 1.43
C LEU A 106 14.93 -1.62 0.40
N TYR A 107 14.74 -1.93 -0.87
CA TYR A 107 14.70 -0.99 -1.99
C TYR A 107 13.28 -0.88 -2.52
N LEU A 108 12.81 0.35 -2.69
CA LEU A 108 11.52 0.67 -3.30
C LEU A 108 11.74 1.61 -4.48
N ASP A 109 11.33 1.21 -5.69
CA ASP A 109 11.62 1.95 -6.95
C ASP A 109 13.13 2.26 -7.13
N HIS A 110 14.03 1.34 -6.74
CA HIS A 110 15.49 1.52 -6.71
C HIS A 110 16.00 2.57 -5.70
N PHE A 111 15.15 3.06 -4.79
CA PHE A 111 15.57 3.92 -3.69
C PHE A 111 15.77 3.10 -2.41
N PRO A 112 16.96 3.17 -1.78
CA PRO A 112 17.23 2.46 -0.54
C PRO A 112 16.45 3.08 0.63
N LEU A 113 15.79 2.24 1.42
CA LEU A 113 15.22 2.62 2.71
C LEU A 113 16.24 2.36 3.82
N LEU A 114 17.21 3.25 3.95
CA LEU A 114 18.27 3.13 4.96
C LEU A 114 17.68 3.06 6.37
N GLY A 115 18.25 2.18 7.20
CA GLY A 115 17.78 1.91 8.56
C GLY A 115 16.53 1.03 8.63
N VAL A 116 16.03 0.50 7.51
CA VAL A 116 15.04 -0.57 7.47
C VAL A 116 15.79 -1.90 7.25
N SER A 117 16.14 -2.54 8.36
CA SER A 117 16.80 -3.85 8.38
C SER A 117 15.78 -4.99 8.50
N PRO A 118 16.15 -6.23 8.15
CA PRO A 118 15.31 -7.39 8.32
C PRO A 118 14.91 -7.60 9.78
N ILE A 119 13.65 -7.96 9.99
CA ILE A 119 13.12 -8.36 11.30
C ILE A 119 13.35 -9.86 11.53
N TYR A 120 13.18 -10.66 10.49
CA TYR A 120 13.43 -12.09 10.49
C TYR A 120 13.90 -12.55 9.12
N SER A 121 14.54 -13.71 9.09
CA SER A 121 14.88 -14.41 7.86
C SER A 121 14.88 -15.92 8.08
N TYR A 122 14.45 -16.68 7.09
CA TYR A 122 14.59 -18.13 7.09
C TYR A 122 14.74 -18.66 5.67
N ASP A 123 15.49 -19.76 5.54
CA ASP A 123 15.67 -20.46 4.27
C ASP A 123 14.72 -21.64 4.19
N LYS A 124 14.17 -21.85 3.00
CA LYS A 124 13.38 -23.02 2.66
C LYS A 124 13.77 -23.54 1.28
N THR A 125 14.11 -24.82 1.19
CA THR A 125 14.33 -25.48 -0.10
C THR A 125 12.98 -25.80 -0.72
N GLU A 126 12.75 -25.37 -1.97
CA GLU A 126 11.51 -25.65 -2.68
C GLU A 126 11.76 -26.31 -4.04
N TRP A 127 10.85 -27.22 -4.41
CA TRP A 127 10.90 -27.96 -5.67
C TRP A 127 9.89 -27.35 -6.67
N THR A 128 10.32 -27.09 -7.91
CA THR A 128 9.51 -26.35 -8.91
C THR A 128 8.37 -27.14 -9.56
N GLY A 129 8.11 -28.41 -9.24
CA GLY A 129 6.89 -29.06 -9.71
C GLY A 129 6.86 -29.46 -11.19
N LYS A 130 7.68 -28.82 -12.05
CA LYS A 130 7.46 -28.82 -13.50
C LYS A 130 8.59 -29.46 -14.32
N VAL A 131 9.82 -29.54 -13.81
CA VAL A 131 10.93 -30.31 -14.44
C VAL A 131 11.92 -30.76 -13.35
N PRO A 132 12.26 -32.06 -13.22
CA PRO A 132 13.30 -32.52 -12.30
C PRO A 132 14.72 -32.43 -12.90
N PRO A 133 15.78 -32.09 -12.12
CA PRO A 133 15.78 -31.46 -10.80
C PRO A 133 16.69 -30.20 -10.77
N VAL A 134 16.09 -29.01 -10.76
CA VAL A 134 16.80 -27.82 -10.27
C VAL A 134 16.12 -27.43 -8.96
N GLU A 135 16.72 -27.85 -7.86
CA GLU A 135 16.38 -27.35 -6.53
C GLU A 135 16.91 -25.92 -6.42
N TYR A 136 16.12 -25.04 -5.80
CA TYR A 136 16.57 -23.70 -5.46
C TYR A 136 16.31 -23.43 -4.00
N ILE A 137 17.17 -22.60 -3.41
CA ILE A 137 17.03 -22.15 -2.04
C ILE A 137 16.22 -20.85 -2.08
N ARG A 138 15.07 -20.85 -1.41
CA ARG A 138 14.27 -19.65 -1.18
C ARG A 138 14.63 -19.07 0.18
N THR A 139 15.20 -17.88 0.18
CA THR A 139 15.46 -17.09 1.39
C THR A 139 14.33 -16.09 1.55
N THR A 140 13.52 -16.27 2.59
CA THR A 140 12.45 -15.34 2.93
C THR A 140 12.97 -14.33 3.94
N VAL A 141 12.74 -13.03 3.70
CA VAL A 141 13.19 -11.93 4.56
C VAL A 141 12.03 -10.99 4.89
N GLY A 142 11.79 -10.71 6.18
CA GLY A 142 10.76 -9.79 6.65
C GLY A 142 11.29 -8.38 6.90
N PHE A 143 10.58 -7.35 6.44
CA PHE A 143 10.93 -5.93 6.61
C PHE A 143 9.72 -5.12 7.11
N SER A 144 9.97 -4.14 7.99
CA SER A 144 8.94 -3.20 8.43
C SER A 144 8.95 -1.93 7.60
N LEU A 145 7.80 -1.52 7.04
CA LEU A 145 7.66 -0.28 6.25
C LEU A 145 7.59 0.95 7.15
N VAL A 146 8.66 1.21 7.90
CA VAL A 146 8.77 2.33 8.84
C VAL A 146 9.51 3.50 8.22
N ARG A 147 9.05 4.71 8.52
CA ARG A 147 9.78 5.94 8.22
C ARG A 147 10.58 6.34 9.45
N ASN A 148 11.89 6.28 9.33
CA ASN A 148 12.86 6.79 10.30
C ASN A 148 13.69 7.94 9.66
N ASP A 149 14.60 8.54 10.40
CA ASP A 149 15.39 9.67 9.91
C ASP A 149 16.30 9.29 8.73
N SER A 150 16.84 8.07 8.73
CA SER A 150 17.73 7.55 7.67
C SER A 150 16.99 7.21 6.37
N SER A 151 15.77 6.67 6.45
CA SER A 151 14.91 6.31 5.30
C SER A 151 14.11 7.51 4.77
N LYS A 152 14.16 8.66 5.46
CA LYS A 152 13.43 9.87 5.08
C LYS A 152 13.65 10.30 3.63
N PRO A 153 14.87 10.27 3.06
CA PRO A 153 15.08 10.59 1.64
C PRO A 153 14.34 9.62 0.71
N GLY A 154 14.46 8.31 0.94
CA GLY A 154 13.78 7.27 0.14
C GLY A 154 12.25 7.42 0.20
N TRP A 155 11.70 7.59 1.41
CA TRP A 155 10.26 7.87 1.58
C TRP A 155 9.82 9.16 0.90
N SER A 156 10.65 10.20 0.88
CA SER A 156 10.28 11.47 0.25
C SER A 156 10.17 11.34 -1.27
N HIS A 157 11.00 10.48 -1.89
CA HIS A 157 10.88 10.17 -3.30
C HIS A 157 9.60 9.38 -3.63
N LEU A 158 9.21 8.44 -2.76
CA LEU A 158 7.97 7.66 -2.94
C LEU A 158 6.71 8.50 -2.77
N LEU A 159 6.75 9.47 -1.83
CA LEU A 159 5.61 10.28 -1.42
C LEU A 159 5.53 11.65 -2.13
N ASN A 160 6.39 11.91 -3.13
CA ASN A 160 6.44 13.19 -3.84
C ASN A 160 5.19 13.50 -4.69
N GLN A 161 4.36 12.50 -4.97
CA GLN A 161 3.15 12.63 -5.76
C GLN A 161 1.91 12.22 -4.94
N PRO A 162 0.87 13.06 -4.88
CA PRO A 162 -0.36 12.75 -4.15
C PRO A 162 -1.21 11.76 -4.96
N VAL A 163 -0.96 10.46 -4.78
CA VAL A 163 -1.79 9.38 -5.32
C VAL A 163 -2.32 8.51 -4.19
N LEU A 164 -3.48 7.87 -4.35
CA LEU A 164 -4.04 7.00 -3.31
C LEU A 164 -3.20 5.74 -3.11
N ASN A 165 -2.89 5.08 -4.23
CA ASN A 165 -2.04 3.90 -4.31
C ASN A 165 -0.99 4.13 -5.40
N ARG A 166 0.25 3.72 -5.15
CA ARG A 166 1.36 3.77 -6.09
C ARG A 166 1.86 2.37 -6.35
N LYS A 167 2.03 1.98 -7.61
CA LYS A 167 2.70 0.73 -7.97
C LYS A 167 4.20 0.91 -7.78
N VAL A 168 4.86 0.01 -7.07
CA VAL A 168 6.27 0.16 -6.66
C VAL A 168 7.04 -1.12 -6.95
N ILE A 169 8.28 -0.99 -7.42
CA ILE A 169 9.23 -2.11 -7.51
C ILE A 169 9.75 -2.39 -6.12
N VAL A 170 9.65 -3.64 -5.67
CA VAL A 170 10.24 -4.07 -4.41
C VAL A 170 11.47 -4.89 -4.71
N SER A 171 12.59 -4.47 -4.14
CA SER A 171 13.86 -5.19 -4.24
C SER A 171 14.57 -5.19 -2.88
N VAL A 172 15.61 -5.98 -2.77
CA VAL A 172 16.48 -6.09 -1.61
C VAL A 172 17.92 -5.97 -2.08
N GLY A 173 18.75 -5.29 -1.29
CA GLY A 173 20.14 -5.06 -1.63
C GLY A 173 20.97 -4.69 -0.43
N PHE A 174 22.23 -4.36 -0.66
CA PHE A 174 23.14 -3.89 0.37
C PHE A 174 23.25 -2.35 0.37
N PRO A 175 23.57 -1.72 1.51
CA PRO A 175 23.68 -0.26 1.61
C PRO A 175 24.68 0.42 0.66
N ASN A 176 25.59 -0.34 0.06
CA ASN A 176 26.57 0.15 -0.92
C ASN A 176 25.96 0.40 -2.30
N GLY A 177 24.68 0.07 -2.52
CA GLY A 177 23.99 0.26 -3.80
C GLY A 177 23.85 -1.00 -4.65
N GLU A 178 24.41 -2.13 -4.22
CA GLU A 178 24.22 -3.41 -4.91
C GLU A 178 22.81 -3.95 -4.63
N GLU A 179 21.98 -4.03 -5.66
CA GLU A 179 20.56 -4.40 -5.60
C GLU A 179 20.33 -5.73 -6.34
N ILE A 180 19.48 -6.61 -5.80
CA ILE A 180 19.06 -7.85 -6.46
C ILE A 180 18.03 -7.50 -7.55
N ASP A 181 18.12 -8.15 -8.70
CA ASP A 181 17.08 -7.99 -9.73
C ASP A 181 15.72 -8.50 -9.23
N SER A 182 14.68 -7.70 -9.45
CA SER A 182 13.31 -8.01 -9.02
C SER A 182 12.39 -8.35 -10.19
N TRP A 183 11.74 -9.52 -10.10
CA TRP A 183 10.66 -9.92 -11.00
C TRP A 183 9.33 -9.23 -10.65
N VAL A 184 9.25 -8.58 -9.49
CA VAL A 184 8.09 -7.76 -9.07
C VAL A 184 8.21 -6.39 -9.75
N ASN A 185 8.15 -6.39 -11.08
CA ASN A 185 8.33 -5.20 -11.90
C ASN A 185 6.98 -4.67 -12.43
N PRO A 186 6.68 -3.38 -12.26
CA PRO A 186 5.43 -2.82 -12.71
C PRO A 186 5.31 -2.69 -14.23
N LYS A 187 6.43 -2.73 -14.98
CA LYS A 187 6.51 -2.42 -16.41
C LYS A 187 6.36 -3.63 -17.32
N GLN A 188 6.66 -4.83 -16.83
CA GLN A 188 6.43 -6.08 -17.54
C GLN A 188 5.20 -6.73 -16.91
N VAL A 189 4.06 -6.56 -17.57
CA VAL A 189 2.79 -7.13 -17.10
C VAL A 189 2.54 -8.39 -17.91
N THR A 190 3.20 -9.49 -17.56
CA THR A 190 2.66 -10.81 -17.89
C THR A 190 1.57 -11.11 -16.87
N GLU A 191 0.49 -11.80 -17.24
CA GLU A 191 -0.62 -12.14 -16.32
C GLU A 191 -0.21 -12.91 -15.05
N LYS A 192 1.03 -13.39 -15.00
CA LYS A 192 1.62 -14.15 -13.89
C LYS A 192 2.53 -13.33 -12.98
N ASP A 193 2.83 -12.07 -13.35
CA ASP A 193 3.77 -11.25 -12.60
C ASP A 193 3.06 -10.55 -11.45
N GLN A 194 3.68 -10.63 -10.27
CA GLN A 194 3.12 -10.07 -9.06
C GLN A 194 3.24 -8.54 -9.05
N GLN A 195 2.19 -7.87 -8.61
CA GLN A 195 2.11 -6.42 -8.52
C GLN A 195 2.04 -5.97 -7.07
N PHE A 196 2.93 -5.06 -6.70
CA PHE A 196 2.97 -4.47 -5.37
C PHE A 196 2.52 -3.00 -5.41
N TYR A 197 1.54 -2.67 -4.57
CA TYR A 197 0.99 -1.33 -4.41
C TYR A 197 1.27 -0.80 -3.00
N LEU A 198 1.94 0.34 -2.94
CA LEU A 198 2.08 1.13 -1.73
C LEU A 198 0.88 2.07 -1.60
N THR A 199 0.06 1.86 -0.58
CA THR A 199 -1.03 2.76 -0.19
C THR A 199 -0.45 3.97 0.54
N ILE A 200 -0.49 5.11 -0.13
CA ILE A 200 0.00 6.39 0.38
C ILE A 200 -1.09 7.06 1.23
N ILE A 201 -2.34 7.05 0.74
CA ILE A 201 -3.48 7.67 1.40
C ILE A 201 -4.51 6.59 1.76
N PRO A 202 -4.63 6.18 3.03
CA PRO A 202 -5.57 5.15 3.45
C PRO A 202 -7.01 5.65 3.33
N LYS A 203 -7.74 5.18 2.30
CA LYS A 203 -9.09 5.64 1.92
C LYS A 203 -10.07 5.78 3.09
N PHE A 204 -10.19 4.74 3.93
CA PHE A 204 -11.14 4.73 5.04
C PHE A 204 -10.80 5.74 6.14
N ARG A 205 -9.52 5.81 6.54
CA ARG A 205 -9.06 6.75 7.57
C ARG A 205 -9.20 8.19 7.09
N THR A 206 -8.85 8.45 5.83
CA THR A 206 -9.00 9.78 5.23
C THR A 206 -10.46 10.17 5.06
N ALA A 207 -11.32 9.28 4.58
CA ALA A 207 -12.75 9.54 4.43
C ALA A 207 -13.42 9.81 5.78
N PHE A 208 -13.13 9.00 6.80
CA PHE A 208 -13.65 9.21 8.14
C PHE A 208 -13.20 10.57 8.72
N GLY A 209 -11.90 10.87 8.63
CA GLY A 209 -11.39 12.18 9.07
C GLY A 209 -12.05 13.35 8.34
N LEU A 210 -12.26 13.23 7.02
CA LEU A 210 -12.95 14.24 6.23
C LEU A 210 -14.41 14.41 6.65
N ILE A 211 -15.13 13.32 6.93
CA ILE A 211 -16.51 13.35 7.42
C ILE A 211 -16.57 14.06 8.78
N VAL A 212 -15.63 13.77 9.69
CA VAL A 212 -15.56 14.45 11.00
C VAL A 212 -15.32 15.95 10.83
N ILE A 213 -14.36 16.34 9.98
CA ILE A 213 -14.07 17.76 9.71
C ILE A 213 -15.27 18.47 9.09
N LEU A 214 -15.90 17.87 8.07
CA LEU A 214 -17.08 18.43 7.42
C LEU A 214 -18.27 18.50 8.39
N GLY A 215 -18.47 17.48 9.22
CA GLY A 215 -19.51 17.46 10.24
C GLY A 215 -19.31 18.58 11.27
N ALA A 216 -18.09 18.75 11.77
CA ALA A 216 -17.73 19.83 12.68
C ALA A 216 -17.94 21.21 12.03
N LEU A 217 -17.55 21.37 10.75
CA LEU A 217 -17.78 22.61 10.00
C LEU A 217 -19.27 22.91 9.82
N ILE A 218 -20.08 21.92 9.45
CA ILE A 218 -21.53 22.09 9.29
C ILE A 218 -22.17 22.45 10.64
N ALA A 219 -21.80 21.76 11.72
CA ALA A 219 -22.27 22.06 13.06
C ALA A 219 -21.88 23.48 13.48
N PHE A 220 -20.62 23.89 13.23
CA PHE A 220 -20.15 25.24 13.48
C PHE A 220 -20.97 26.29 12.70
N LEU A 221 -21.21 26.07 11.40
CA LEU A 221 -22.01 26.98 10.58
C LEU A 221 -23.47 27.05 11.04
N ALA A 222 -24.06 25.93 11.47
CA ALA A 222 -25.40 25.89 12.05
C ALA A 222 -25.44 26.68 13.36
N LEU A 223 -24.48 26.47 14.27
CA LEU A 223 -24.36 27.23 15.52
C LEU A 223 -24.14 28.72 15.23
N ALA A 224 -23.27 29.06 14.29
CA ALA A 224 -23.01 30.44 13.88
C ALA A 224 -24.27 31.15 13.35
N ARG A 225 -25.13 30.42 12.63
CA ARG A 225 -26.39 30.94 12.10
C ARG A 225 -27.45 31.11 13.18
N HIS A 226 -27.61 30.11 14.06
CA HIS A 226 -28.69 30.05 15.05
C HIS A 226 -28.35 30.66 16.41
N THR A 227 -27.07 30.91 16.69
CA THR A 227 -26.62 31.44 17.99
C THR A 227 -25.84 32.75 17.83
N HIS A 228 -25.42 33.31 18.96
CA HIS A 228 -24.59 34.51 19.02
C HIS A 228 -23.09 34.22 19.18
N ILE A 229 -22.66 32.98 18.90
CA ILE A 229 -21.28 32.52 19.16
C ILE A 229 -20.23 33.35 18.40
N ILE A 230 -20.49 33.72 17.14
CA ILE A 230 -19.62 34.59 16.33
C ILE A 230 -20.11 36.04 16.24
N ARG A 231 -21.11 36.42 17.05
CA ARG A 231 -21.73 37.74 16.99
C ARG A 231 -21.26 38.61 18.14
N ASP A 232 -21.19 39.90 17.88
CA ASP A 232 -20.77 40.87 18.87
C ASP A 232 -21.88 41.08 19.92
N ALA A 233 -21.55 40.91 21.19
CA ALA A 233 -22.48 41.11 22.29
C ALA A 233 -22.62 42.58 22.71
N ALA A 234 -21.60 43.40 22.43
CA ALA A 234 -21.53 44.81 22.85
C ALA A 234 -21.99 45.77 21.75
N ALA A 235 -22.00 45.36 20.49
CA ALA A 235 -22.42 46.21 19.39
C ALA A 235 -23.95 46.42 19.34
N PRO A 236 -24.42 47.62 18.91
CA PRO A 236 -25.83 47.88 18.64
C PRO A 236 -26.43 46.87 17.66
N ARG A 237 -27.71 46.52 17.85
CA ARG A 237 -28.43 45.61 16.94
C ARG A 237 -28.64 46.28 15.59
N ARG A 238 -28.58 45.50 14.51
CA ARG A 238 -28.95 45.95 13.17
C ARG A 238 -30.46 46.23 13.09
N PRO A 239 -30.92 46.93 12.03
CA PRO A 239 -32.34 47.20 11.80
C PRO A 239 -33.23 45.94 11.73
N ASP A 240 -32.64 44.78 11.42
CA ASP A 240 -33.28 43.45 11.40
C ASP A 240 -33.37 42.79 12.80
N GLY A 241 -32.95 43.49 13.86
CA GLY A 241 -32.93 43.02 15.24
C GLY A 241 -31.79 42.05 15.56
N GLN A 242 -30.95 41.71 14.59
CA GLN A 242 -29.85 40.75 14.72
C GLN A 242 -28.57 41.47 15.22
N ARG A 243 -27.77 40.78 16.05
CA ARG A 243 -26.43 41.27 16.43
C ARG A 243 -25.47 41.15 15.23
N PRO A 244 -24.60 42.14 14.97
CA PRO A 244 -23.61 42.07 13.91
C PRO A 244 -22.55 40.99 14.20
N TYR A 245 -21.92 40.48 13.15
CA TYR A 245 -20.81 39.53 13.29
C TYR A 245 -19.58 40.22 13.88
N SER A 246 -18.90 39.56 14.80
CA SER A 246 -17.63 40.04 15.38
C SER A 246 -16.47 39.37 14.67
N LEU A 247 -15.63 40.18 14.02
CA LEU A 247 -14.43 39.68 13.34
C LEU A 247 -13.46 39.01 14.33
N ALA A 248 -13.31 39.57 15.53
CA ALA A 248 -12.46 38.99 16.58
C ALA A 248 -12.96 37.61 17.03
N ARG A 249 -14.27 37.43 17.24
CA ARG A 249 -14.85 36.12 17.61
C ARG A 249 -14.79 35.12 16.46
N GLY A 250 -14.97 35.58 15.23
CA GLY A 250 -14.79 34.74 14.04
C GLY A 250 -13.35 34.26 13.87
N GLN A 251 -12.37 35.14 14.11
CA GLN A 251 -10.96 34.77 14.11
C GLN A 251 -10.63 33.80 15.24
N MET A 252 -11.08 34.07 16.46
CA MET A 252 -10.85 33.16 17.59
C MET A 252 -11.41 31.76 17.30
N ALA A 253 -12.62 31.65 16.75
CA ALA A 253 -13.23 30.36 16.45
C ALA A 253 -12.58 29.57 15.30
N PHE A 254 -11.75 30.22 14.47
CA PHE A 254 -11.01 29.56 13.40
C PHE A 254 -9.60 29.14 13.84
N TRP A 255 -8.96 29.94 14.69
CA TRP A 255 -7.59 29.72 15.15
C TRP A 255 -7.48 28.91 16.44
N PHE A 256 -8.55 28.84 17.24
CA PHE A 256 -8.63 28.12 18.52
C PHE A 256 -9.78 27.12 18.52
#